data_AF-A0A944NB42-F1
#
_entry.id   AF-A0A944NB42-F1
#
_cell.length_a   1.000
_cell.length_b   1.000
_cell.length_c   1.000
_cell.angle_alpha   90.00
_cell.angle_beta   90.00
_cell.angle_gamma   90.00
#
_symmetry.space_group_name_H-M   'P 1'
#
loop_
_entity.id
_entity.type
_entity.pdbx_description
1 polymer ?
#
loop_
_entity_poly.entity_id
_entity_poly.type
_entity_poly.pdbx_seq_one_letter_code
_entity_poly.pdbx_strand_id
1 'polypeptide(L)'
;MRLFLLLLTILLNFVFVGQAAELTRYAYAPDRENSLQGSCYQIDNATGGKEYLVKVALKKCRPDETTFRWVQHEGVARGRCYEVDVVSRGERYAKSTQVKNCIPANIVTSWSGEKGGYRCYLGDAETGGKNFLIKVDKKRCQTAEIEYLWELSSSGLLGVCYAVDKHQGKAGFFNRVDKKKCRPANVRYEWLQKASRGQCYEVDAQLGAKGYIASVSKDSCLNKVKREYIFSLREDGVLGDCYEVVAGVEPAQIISKSNIDRCRLDDLITIFRKIRVDMGYCLEVDRLTGGQRFAKKIALDNCHKRLDGPTAIVWLEQEQLSIKGCFEVDKKSSGDQFIRRVNKKYCLGKERNIFKWFPSDDGMKGRCMEARVDATGASKYYSSNRTLCRPMRTKIIFINSAPLDGKCYEVHAQQGRFGYIGTVKDDLCIPAKTAYRFYHRPGESAGKCYLVDQKSNGLLYNQETKNRHCYNILKSKHQKRERQQANQALEYDASSVAP
;
A
#
# COMPACT_ATOMS: atom_id res chain seq x y z
N MET A 1 -57.57 43.42 49.27
CA MET A 1 -56.25 43.11 49.87
C MET A 1 -55.85 41.63 49.90
N ARG A 2 -56.74 40.66 49.66
CA ARG A 2 -56.38 39.21 49.62
C ARG A 2 -55.95 38.69 48.24
N LEU A 3 -56.18 39.43 47.17
CA LEU A 3 -55.78 39.04 45.80
C LEU A 3 -54.30 39.39 45.48
N PHE A 4 -53.71 40.35 46.20
CA PHE A 4 -52.33 40.79 45.98
C PHE A 4 -51.28 39.84 46.62
N LEU A 5 -51.63 39.13 47.70
CA LEU A 5 -50.74 38.14 48.33
C LEU A 5 -50.65 36.80 47.56
N LEU A 6 -51.68 36.47 46.77
CA LEU A 6 -51.68 35.26 45.94
C LEU A 6 -50.92 35.45 44.62
N LEU A 7 -50.87 36.67 44.07
CA LEU A 7 -49.99 36.97 42.93
C LEU A 7 -48.51 37.06 43.32
N LEU A 8 -48.19 37.52 44.53
CA LEU A 8 -46.80 37.61 44.99
C LEU A 8 -46.18 36.22 45.25
N THR A 9 -46.97 35.24 45.69
CA THR A 9 -46.52 33.85 45.92
C THR A 9 -46.39 33.05 44.61
N ILE A 10 -47.11 33.43 43.55
CA ILE A 10 -46.93 32.83 42.22
C ILE A 10 -45.76 33.47 41.45
N LEU A 11 -45.44 34.75 41.72
CA LEU A 11 -44.26 35.42 41.14
C LEU A 11 -42.94 35.08 41.87
N LEU A 12 -42.97 34.70 43.16
CA LEU A 12 -41.78 34.26 43.92
C LEU A 12 -41.38 32.79 43.69
N ASN A 13 -42.25 31.96 43.11
CA ASN A 13 -41.90 30.58 42.71
C ASN A 13 -41.34 30.47 41.28
N PHE A 14 -41.25 31.58 40.54
CA PHE A 14 -40.75 31.60 39.15
C PHE A 14 -39.29 32.08 39.02
N VAL A 15 -38.62 32.43 40.12
CA VAL A 15 -37.22 32.86 40.12
C VAL A 15 -36.41 31.84 40.91
N PHE A 16 -36.14 30.67 40.32
CA PHE A 16 -34.96 29.80 40.56
C PHE A 16 -35.13 28.47 39.80
N VAL A 17 -35.53 28.54 38.53
CA VAL A 17 -35.08 27.48 37.60
C VAL A 17 -33.63 27.83 37.28
N GLY A 18 -32.74 27.52 38.22
CA GLY A 18 -31.31 27.51 37.94
C GLY A 18 -31.09 26.59 36.76
N GLN A 19 -30.70 27.14 35.61
CA GLN A 19 -30.16 26.35 34.52
C GLN A 19 -29.03 25.52 35.13
N ALA A 20 -29.24 24.22 35.28
CA ALA A 20 -28.18 23.30 35.67
C ALA A 20 -27.05 23.52 34.68
N ALA A 21 -25.96 24.13 35.14
CA ALA A 21 -24.81 24.43 34.29
C ALA A 21 -24.42 23.11 33.60
N GLU A 22 -24.41 23.11 32.26
CA GLU A 22 -24.08 21.88 31.54
C GLU A 22 -22.74 21.36 32.04
N LEU A 23 -22.65 20.08 32.41
CA LEU A 23 -21.45 19.52 33.03
C LEU A 23 -20.21 19.63 32.11
N THR A 24 -20.45 19.66 30.80
CA THR A 24 -19.43 19.71 29.76
C THR A 24 -19.86 20.62 28.62
N ARG A 25 -18.91 21.18 27.89
CA ARG A 25 -19.14 21.90 26.62
C ARG A 25 -18.29 21.33 25.49
N TYR A 26 -18.61 21.70 24.25
CA TYR A 26 -17.77 21.43 23.10
C TYR A 26 -16.83 22.60 22.82
N ALA A 27 -15.56 22.32 22.54
CA ALA A 27 -14.54 23.31 22.23
C ALA A 27 -13.71 22.84 21.04
N TYR A 28 -13.59 23.71 20.03
CA TYR A 28 -12.66 23.50 18.92
C TYR A 28 -11.27 23.98 19.32
N ALA A 29 -10.25 23.20 19.00
CA ALA A 29 -8.87 23.63 19.10
C ALA A 29 -8.21 23.54 17.71
N PRO A 30 -7.74 24.67 17.16
CA PRO A 30 -7.02 24.67 15.89
C PRO A 30 -5.67 23.95 16.02
N ASP A 31 -5.18 23.42 14.90
CA ASP A 31 -3.83 22.88 14.80
C ASP A 31 -2.80 24.01 14.90
N ARG A 32 -1.67 23.75 15.56
CA ARG A 32 -0.60 24.75 15.73
C ARG A 32 0.04 25.13 14.40
N GLU A 33 0.10 24.20 13.46
CA GLU A 33 0.72 24.42 12.15
C GLU A 33 -0.27 24.92 11.08
N ASN A 34 -1.57 24.69 11.28
CA ASN A 34 -2.58 25.04 10.29
C ASN A 34 -3.90 25.44 10.97
N SER A 35 -4.16 26.74 11.05
CA SER A 35 -5.36 27.30 11.66
C SER A 35 -6.67 26.86 10.99
N LEU A 36 -6.62 26.35 9.76
CA LEU A 36 -7.77 25.80 9.03
C LEU A 36 -7.94 24.29 9.20
N GLN A 37 -7.20 23.71 10.15
CA GLN A 37 -7.37 22.35 10.63
C GLN A 37 -7.48 22.39 12.15
N GLY A 38 -8.16 21.39 12.72
CA GLY A 38 -8.33 21.33 14.15
C GLY A 38 -9.16 20.15 14.59
N SER A 39 -9.30 20.03 15.90
CA SER A 39 -10.04 18.96 16.54
C SER A 39 -11.11 19.52 17.47
N CYS A 40 -12.25 18.84 17.52
CA CYS A 40 -13.32 19.16 18.45
C CYS A 40 -13.18 18.29 19.70
N TYR A 41 -13.32 18.91 20.87
CA TYR A 41 -13.22 18.25 22.16
C TYR A 41 -14.49 18.48 22.98
N GLN A 42 -14.88 17.48 23.75
CA GLN A 42 -15.82 17.63 24.86
C GLN A 42 -15.00 17.78 26.14
N ILE A 43 -15.20 18.90 26.83
CA ILE A 43 -14.43 19.26 28.03
C ILE A 43 -15.35 19.51 29.21
N ASP A 44 -14.91 19.17 30.42
CA ASP A 44 -15.62 19.56 31.63
C ASP A 44 -15.57 21.08 31.85
N ASN A 45 -16.70 21.65 32.27
CA ASN A 45 -16.82 23.09 32.47
C ASN A 45 -16.08 23.57 33.72
N ALA A 46 -16.04 22.76 34.79
CA ALA A 46 -15.50 23.15 36.08
C ALA A 46 -13.97 23.36 36.07
N THR A 47 -13.23 22.57 35.29
CA THR A 47 -11.76 22.59 35.27
C THR A 47 -11.18 22.91 33.89
N GLY A 48 -12.03 23.11 32.89
CA GLY A 48 -11.59 23.42 31.53
C GLY A 48 -10.90 22.24 30.83
N GLY A 49 -11.23 21.01 31.20
CA GLY A 49 -10.69 19.79 30.59
C GLY A 49 -9.61 19.07 31.39
N LYS A 50 -9.29 19.51 32.62
CA LYS A 50 -8.30 18.80 33.46
C LYS A 50 -8.84 17.46 33.95
N GLU A 51 -10.12 17.41 34.33
CA GLU A 51 -10.76 16.19 34.82
C GLU A 51 -11.40 15.36 33.71
N TYR A 52 -11.80 15.99 32.60
CA TYR A 52 -12.37 15.30 31.45
C TYR A 52 -12.16 16.08 30.15
N LEU A 53 -11.35 15.53 29.24
CA LEU A 53 -11.14 16.06 27.89
C LEU A 53 -11.06 14.93 26.88
N VAL A 54 -12.05 14.86 25.99
CA VAL A 54 -12.17 13.77 25.00
C VAL A 54 -12.37 14.36 23.62
N LYS A 55 -11.64 13.84 22.64
CA LYS A 55 -11.84 14.19 21.23
C LYS A 55 -13.16 13.63 20.71
N VAL A 56 -13.96 14.47 20.07
CA VAL A 56 -15.29 14.13 19.51
C VAL A 56 -15.39 14.49 18.03
N ALA A 57 -16.49 14.10 17.39
CA ALA A 57 -16.74 14.41 15.99
C ALA A 57 -16.86 15.93 15.77
N LEU A 58 -16.17 16.45 14.74
CA LEU A 58 -16.06 17.88 14.44
C LEU A 58 -17.41 18.61 14.32
N LYS A 59 -18.46 17.91 13.86
CA LYS A 59 -19.83 18.44 13.77
C LYS A 59 -20.40 18.94 15.10
N LYS A 60 -19.87 18.50 16.24
CA LYS A 60 -20.30 18.94 17.58
C LYS A 60 -19.77 20.33 17.95
N CYS A 61 -18.72 20.79 17.28
CA CYS A 61 -18.18 22.14 17.41
C CYS A 61 -18.58 23.06 16.25
N ARG A 62 -19.51 22.64 15.38
CA ARG A 62 -19.99 23.46 14.27
C ARG A 62 -20.89 24.56 14.82
N PRO A 63 -20.59 25.85 14.58
CA PRO A 63 -21.45 26.96 14.98
C PRO A 63 -22.69 27.07 14.08
N ASP A 64 -23.66 27.90 14.48
CA ASP A 64 -24.90 28.11 13.71
C ASP A 64 -24.62 28.79 12.36
N GLU A 65 -23.71 29.75 12.34
CA GLU A 65 -23.32 30.50 11.14
C GLU A 65 -21.95 30.09 10.62
N THR A 66 -21.91 29.62 9.37
CA THR A 66 -20.69 29.20 8.67
C THR A 66 -20.65 29.75 7.24
N THR A 67 -19.45 29.98 6.71
CA THR A 67 -19.20 30.36 5.31
C THR A 67 -18.14 29.47 4.66
N PHE A 68 -18.02 29.51 3.32
CA PHE A 68 -17.02 28.74 2.58
C PHE A 68 -15.82 29.62 2.19
N ARG A 69 -14.62 29.11 2.42
CA ARG A 69 -13.34 29.79 2.14
C ARG A 69 -12.46 28.89 1.28
N TRP A 70 -12.06 29.39 0.13
CA TRP A 70 -11.02 28.76 -0.70
C TRP A 70 -9.63 29.21 -0.25
N VAL A 71 -8.69 28.26 -0.20
CA VAL A 71 -7.26 28.54 0.02
C VAL A 71 -6.47 27.93 -1.12
N GLN A 72 -5.93 28.80 -1.98
CA GLN A 72 -5.04 28.44 -3.09
C GLN A 72 -3.66 28.07 -2.53
N HIS A 73 -3.04 27.01 -3.06
CA HIS A 73 -1.64 26.73 -2.80
C HIS A 73 -0.77 27.63 -3.70
N GLU A 74 0.25 28.28 -3.12
CA GLU A 74 1.13 29.17 -3.86
C GLU A 74 1.79 28.48 -5.06
N GLY A 75 1.77 29.18 -6.20
CA GLY A 75 2.44 28.73 -7.44
C GLY A 75 1.82 27.51 -8.12
N VAL A 76 0.67 26.99 -7.67
CA VAL A 76 0.02 25.82 -8.28
C VAL A 76 -1.48 26.00 -8.45
N ALA A 77 -2.04 25.47 -9.53
CA ALA A 77 -3.48 25.43 -9.81
C ALA A 77 -4.22 24.36 -8.97
N ARG A 78 -4.05 24.43 -7.66
CA ARG A 78 -4.64 23.54 -6.65
C ARG A 78 -4.91 24.33 -5.37
N GLY A 79 -5.99 23.98 -4.68
CA GLY A 79 -6.29 24.51 -3.36
C GLY A 79 -7.20 23.57 -2.57
N ARG A 80 -7.66 24.06 -1.42
CA ARG A 80 -8.61 23.37 -0.55
C ARG A 80 -9.75 24.31 -0.19
N CYS A 81 -10.96 23.75 -0.14
CA CYS A 81 -12.17 24.45 0.28
C CYS A 81 -12.47 24.11 1.73
N TYR A 82 -12.75 25.13 2.55
CA TYR A 82 -13.06 24.98 3.97
C TYR A 82 -14.41 25.61 4.28
N GLU A 83 -15.24 24.93 5.06
CA GLU A 83 -16.34 25.52 5.81
C GLU A 83 -15.73 26.11 7.10
N VAL A 84 -15.91 27.41 7.32
CA VAL A 84 -15.35 28.14 8.46
C VAL A 84 -16.44 28.91 9.20
N ASP A 85 -16.23 29.23 10.47
CA ASP A 85 -17.14 30.12 11.20
C ASP A 85 -17.11 31.54 10.62
N VAL A 86 -18.27 32.21 10.61
CA VAL A 86 -18.37 33.56 10.02
C VAL A 86 -17.52 34.59 10.78
N VAL A 87 -17.44 34.46 12.11
CA VAL A 87 -16.86 35.48 13.00
C VAL A 87 -15.33 35.51 12.92
N SER A 88 -14.66 34.38 13.12
CA SER A 88 -13.19 34.26 13.14
C SER A 88 -12.60 33.68 11.85
N ARG A 89 -13.45 33.26 10.90
CA ARG A 89 -13.04 32.75 9.57
C ARG A 89 -12.05 31.59 9.63
N GLY A 90 -12.16 30.74 10.66
CA GLY A 90 -11.41 29.49 10.77
C GLY A 90 -10.84 29.18 12.16
N GLU A 91 -10.70 30.16 13.05
CA GLU A 91 -10.06 29.96 14.36
C GLU A 91 -10.95 29.19 15.33
N ARG A 92 -12.26 29.42 15.27
CA ARG A 92 -13.25 28.76 16.14
C ARG A 92 -13.89 27.54 15.51
N TYR A 93 -13.87 27.43 14.19
CA TYR A 93 -14.27 26.22 13.46
C TYR A 93 -13.72 26.28 12.04
N ALA A 94 -13.05 25.20 11.62
CA ALA A 94 -12.71 24.98 10.22
C ALA A 94 -12.88 23.50 9.87
N LYS A 95 -13.47 23.23 8.71
CA LYS A 95 -13.67 21.88 8.19
C LYS A 95 -13.44 21.85 6.69
N SER A 96 -12.52 21.01 6.24
CA SER A 96 -12.34 20.76 4.80
C SER A 96 -13.63 20.19 4.18
N THR A 97 -14.01 20.72 3.02
CA THR A 97 -15.22 20.34 2.28
C THR A 97 -14.94 20.16 0.79
N GLN A 98 -15.99 19.82 0.02
CA GLN A 98 -15.89 19.65 -1.42
C GLN A 98 -15.63 20.99 -2.12
N VAL A 99 -14.74 20.97 -3.11
CA VAL A 99 -14.35 22.15 -3.92
C VAL A 99 -15.56 22.90 -4.48
N LYS A 100 -16.62 22.18 -4.85
CA LYS A 100 -17.85 22.75 -5.43
C LYS A 100 -18.51 23.84 -4.56
N ASN A 101 -18.33 23.77 -3.24
CA ASN A 101 -18.91 24.74 -2.30
C ASN A 101 -18.14 26.07 -2.29
N CYS A 102 -16.91 26.09 -2.81
CA CYS A 102 -16.08 27.29 -2.93
C CYS A 102 -15.96 27.78 -4.39
N ILE A 103 -16.75 27.26 -5.32
CA ILE A 103 -16.75 27.75 -6.70
C ILE A 103 -17.43 29.12 -6.72
N PRO A 104 -16.75 30.20 -7.18
CA PRO A 104 -17.35 31.52 -7.33
C PRO A 104 -18.49 31.53 -8.36
N ALA A 105 -19.36 32.53 -8.33
CA ALA A 105 -20.44 32.66 -9.31
C ALA A 105 -19.90 32.93 -10.73
N ASN A 106 -18.89 33.79 -10.84
CA ASN A 106 -18.28 34.19 -12.11
C ASN A 106 -17.01 33.38 -12.37
N ILE A 107 -17.08 32.43 -13.31
CA ILE A 107 -15.98 31.52 -13.64
C ILE A 107 -15.62 31.58 -15.13
N VAL A 108 -14.35 31.33 -15.43
CA VAL A 108 -13.82 31.22 -16.79
C VAL A 108 -12.97 29.96 -16.93
N THR A 109 -12.99 29.35 -18.11
CA THR A 109 -12.11 28.24 -18.46
C THR A 109 -10.90 28.74 -19.24
N SER A 110 -9.71 28.28 -18.90
CA SER A 110 -8.48 28.65 -19.61
C SER A 110 -7.60 27.43 -19.92
N TRP A 111 -6.96 27.48 -21.09
CA TRP A 111 -6.01 26.48 -21.54
C TRP A 111 -4.59 27.00 -21.37
N SER A 112 -3.72 26.24 -20.72
CA SER A 112 -2.33 26.66 -20.52
C SER A 112 -1.36 25.49 -20.65
N GLY A 113 -0.22 25.78 -21.29
CA GLY A 113 0.92 24.89 -21.41
C GLY A 113 1.90 25.14 -20.27
N GLU A 114 2.03 24.18 -19.35
CA GLU A 114 3.05 24.22 -18.30
C GLU A 114 4.16 23.20 -18.60
N LYS A 115 5.32 23.34 -17.92
CA LYS A 115 6.36 22.29 -17.93
C LYS A 115 5.73 20.96 -17.50
N GLY A 116 5.60 20.02 -18.44
CA GLY A 116 4.90 18.74 -18.24
C GLY A 116 3.56 18.60 -18.97
N GLY A 117 3.20 19.55 -19.85
CA GLY A 117 2.12 19.42 -20.84
C GLY A 117 0.96 20.39 -20.65
N TYR A 118 0.00 20.31 -21.57
CA TYR A 118 -1.15 21.20 -21.63
C TYR A 118 -2.31 20.76 -20.73
N ARG A 119 -2.92 21.72 -20.04
CA ARG A 119 -3.97 21.50 -19.02
C ARG A 119 -5.10 22.51 -19.19
N CYS A 120 -6.30 22.10 -18.77
CA CYS A 120 -7.49 22.94 -18.69
C CYS A 120 -7.74 23.34 -17.24
N TYR A 121 -8.03 24.62 -17.05
CA TYR A 121 -8.27 25.23 -15.75
C TYR A 121 -9.64 25.89 -15.69
N LEU A 122 -10.21 25.90 -14.49
CA LEU A 122 -11.37 26.71 -14.13
C LEU A 122 -10.91 27.72 -13.08
N GLY A 123 -11.05 29.01 -13.41
CA GLY A 123 -10.65 30.10 -12.53
C GLY A 123 -11.78 31.08 -12.27
N ASP A 124 -11.66 31.89 -11.22
CA ASP A 124 -12.53 33.04 -11.05
C ASP A 124 -12.29 34.06 -12.18
N ALA A 125 -13.37 34.55 -12.78
CA ALA A 125 -13.27 35.47 -13.91
C ALA A 125 -12.73 36.84 -13.49
N GLU A 126 -13.06 37.29 -12.28
CA GLU A 126 -12.72 38.62 -11.75
C GLU A 126 -11.21 38.84 -11.63
N THR A 127 -10.44 37.83 -11.23
CA THR A 127 -8.99 37.93 -11.09
C THR A 127 -8.21 37.08 -12.08
N GLY A 128 -8.90 36.42 -13.02
CA GLY A 128 -8.28 35.49 -13.97
C GLY A 128 -7.66 34.28 -13.29
N GLY A 129 -8.20 33.85 -12.15
CA GLY A 129 -7.75 32.68 -11.40
C GLY A 129 -6.71 32.94 -10.30
N LYS A 130 -6.52 34.19 -9.84
CA LYS A 130 -5.66 34.44 -8.67
C LYS A 130 -6.31 34.00 -7.37
N ASN A 131 -7.63 34.20 -7.25
CA ASN A 131 -8.38 33.92 -6.03
C ASN A 131 -8.97 32.52 -6.01
N PHE A 132 -9.20 31.91 -7.17
CA PHE A 132 -9.65 30.54 -7.31
C PHE A 132 -9.11 29.95 -8.61
N LEU A 133 -8.32 28.87 -8.55
CA LEU A 133 -7.88 28.16 -9.74
C LEU A 133 -7.77 26.66 -9.48
N ILE A 134 -8.52 25.88 -10.26
CA ILE A 134 -8.48 24.42 -10.22
C ILE A 134 -8.28 23.83 -11.61
N LYS A 135 -7.56 22.72 -11.67
CA LYS A 135 -7.50 21.88 -12.87
C LYS A 135 -8.82 21.14 -13.07
N VAL A 136 -9.32 21.13 -14.30
CA VAL A 136 -10.55 20.42 -14.70
C VAL A 136 -10.32 19.48 -15.88
N ASP A 137 -11.36 18.73 -16.25
CA ASP A 137 -11.31 17.87 -17.44
C ASP A 137 -11.05 18.69 -18.70
N LYS A 138 -10.18 18.16 -19.58
CA LYS A 138 -9.78 18.84 -20.82
C LYS A 138 -10.96 19.20 -21.73
N LYS A 139 -12.04 18.40 -21.71
CA LYS A 139 -13.25 18.65 -22.48
C LYS A 139 -13.92 19.98 -22.15
N ARG A 140 -13.70 20.53 -20.93
CA ARG A 140 -14.25 21.84 -20.55
C ARG A 140 -13.58 23.01 -21.26
N CYS A 141 -12.36 22.82 -21.77
CA CYS A 141 -11.67 23.79 -22.61
C CYS A 141 -11.75 23.42 -24.10
N GLN A 142 -12.57 22.43 -24.47
CA GLN A 142 -12.74 22.06 -25.86
C GLN A 142 -13.52 23.15 -26.58
N THR A 143 -13.01 23.58 -27.73
CA THR A 143 -13.65 24.57 -28.59
C THR A 143 -14.59 23.91 -29.60
N ALA A 144 -15.44 24.71 -30.26
CA ALA A 144 -16.44 24.22 -31.19
C ALA A 144 -15.82 23.64 -32.48
N GLU A 145 -14.73 24.23 -32.96
CA GLU A 145 -14.04 23.81 -34.18
C GLU A 145 -12.70 23.16 -33.86
N ILE A 146 -12.64 21.83 -34.05
CA ILE A 146 -11.44 21.02 -33.81
C ILE A 146 -10.84 20.50 -35.11
N GLU A 147 -9.52 20.43 -35.17
CA GLU A 147 -8.75 19.74 -36.21
C GLU A 147 -7.91 18.60 -35.59
N TYR A 148 -7.57 17.58 -36.38
CA TYR A 148 -6.76 16.46 -35.94
C TYR A 148 -5.33 16.55 -36.50
N LEU A 149 -4.35 16.67 -35.61
CA LEU A 149 -2.93 16.78 -35.92
C LEU A 149 -2.18 15.48 -35.58
N TRP A 150 -1.48 14.91 -36.55
CA TRP A 150 -0.56 13.78 -36.34
C TRP A 150 0.85 14.26 -36.04
N GLU A 151 1.48 13.68 -35.01
CA GLU A 151 2.89 13.91 -34.70
C GLU A 151 3.65 12.59 -34.65
N LEU A 152 4.66 12.47 -35.52
CA LEU A 152 5.56 11.34 -35.55
C LEU A 152 6.59 11.43 -34.42
N SER A 153 6.81 10.32 -33.72
CA SER A 153 7.85 10.20 -32.70
C SER A 153 9.25 10.21 -33.32
N SER A 154 10.25 10.51 -32.50
CA SER A 154 11.67 10.44 -32.89
C SER A 154 12.10 9.07 -33.42
N SER A 155 11.42 7.99 -33.03
CA SER A 155 11.70 6.63 -33.54
C SER A 155 11.27 6.41 -34.99
N GLY A 156 10.45 7.30 -35.56
CA GLY A 156 9.91 7.18 -36.93
C GLY A 156 8.84 6.09 -37.12
N LEU A 157 8.56 5.26 -36.11
CA LEU A 157 7.67 4.09 -36.22
C LEU A 157 6.41 4.18 -35.34
N LEU A 158 6.26 5.28 -34.63
CA LEU A 158 5.13 5.57 -33.76
C LEU A 158 4.75 7.03 -33.92
N GLY A 159 3.48 7.35 -33.79
CA GLY A 159 3.03 8.73 -33.63
C GLY A 159 1.83 8.84 -32.70
N VAL A 160 1.45 10.09 -32.44
CA VAL A 160 0.36 10.48 -31.56
C VAL A 160 -0.59 11.38 -32.34
N CYS A 161 -1.89 11.13 -32.20
CA CYS A 161 -2.93 11.98 -32.75
C CYS A 161 -3.44 12.96 -31.69
N TYR A 162 -3.56 14.23 -32.06
CA TYR A 162 -4.07 15.29 -31.19
C TYR A 162 -5.28 15.96 -31.82
N ALA A 163 -6.31 16.20 -31.02
CA ALA A 163 -7.34 17.19 -31.32
C ALA A 163 -6.81 18.57 -30.89
N VAL A 164 -6.83 19.51 -31.81
CA VAL A 164 -6.36 20.89 -31.61
C VAL A 164 -7.44 21.88 -31.99
N ASP A 165 -7.37 23.09 -31.44
CA ASP A 165 -8.26 24.16 -31.91
C ASP A 165 -7.93 24.49 -33.37
N LYS A 166 -8.95 24.61 -34.23
CA LYS A 166 -8.75 24.83 -35.66
C LYS A 166 -8.12 26.21 -35.97
N HIS A 167 -8.35 27.23 -35.15
CA HIS A 167 -7.88 28.60 -35.40
C HIS A 167 -6.64 28.95 -34.59
N GLN A 168 -6.55 28.48 -33.36
CA GLN A 168 -5.48 28.77 -32.39
C GLN A 168 -4.48 27.61 -32.26
N GLY A 169 -4.71 26.50 -32.96
CA GLY A 169 -3.86 25.30 -32.87
C GLY A 169 -3.71 24.82 -31.44
N LYS A 170 -2.47 24.48 -31.06
CA LYS A 170 -2.13 23.98 -29.72
C LYS A 170 -2.31 25.02 -28.62
N ALA A 171 -2.31 26.32 -28.97
CA ALA A 171 -2.44 27.40 -28.01
C ALA A 171 -3.87 27.54 -27.47
N GLY A 172 -4.87 27.22 -28.28
CA GLY A 172 -6.28 27.22 -27.86
C GLY A 172 -6.71 25.91 -27.20
N PHE A 173 -6.41 24.78 -27.83
CA PHE A 173 -6.77 23.45 -27.31
C PHE A 173 -5.77 22.39 -27.80
N PHE A 174 -5.40 21.44 -26.94
CA PHE A 174 -4.45 20.38 -27.30
C PHE A 174 -4.68 19.08 -26.52
N ASN A 175 -5.41 18.14 -27.09
CA ASN A 175 -5.70 16.88 -26.43
C ASN A 175 -5.33 15.66 -27.25
N ARG A 176 -4.66 14.69 -26.63
CA ARG A 176 -4.38 13.40 -27.26
C ARG A 176 -5.70 12.64 -27.45
N VAL A 177 -5.90 12.11 -28.65
CA VAL A 177 -7.08 11.33 -29.03
C VAL A 177 -6.69 9.99 -29.65
N ASP A 178 -7.69 9.17 -29.99
CA ASP A 178 -7.48 7.91 -30.70
C ASP A 178 -6.79 8.17 -32.05
N LYS A 179 -5.79 7.36 -32.38
CA LYS A 179 -5.02 7.44 -33.63
C LYS A 179 -5.92 7.38 -34.86
N LYS A 180 -7.06 6.66 -34.79
CA LYS A 180 -8.03 6.55 -35.88
C LYS A 180 -8.60 7.91 -36.32
N LYS A 181 -8.61 8.92 -35.44
CA LYS A 181 -9.07 10.27 -35.79
C LYS A 181 -8.11 11.01 -36.73
N CYS A 182 -6.83 10.64 -36.74
CA CYS A 182 -5.83 11.15 -37.67
C CYS A 182 -5.59 10.18 -38.84
N ARG A 183 -6.44 9.15 -39.03
CA ARG A 183 -6.25 8.20 -40.13
C ARG A 183 -6.70 8.85 -41.44
N PRO A 184 -5.82 8.98 -42.45
CA PRO A 184 -6.18 9.56 -43.74
C PRO A 184 -7.11 8.60 -44.52
N ALA A 185 -7.80 9.12 -45.53
CA ALA A 185 -8.66 8.32 -46.39
C ALA A 185 -7.86 7.28 -47.20
N ASN A 186 -6.68 7.68 -47.69
CA ASN A 186 -5.79 6.85 -48.49
C ASN A 186 -4.59 6.39 -47.65
N VAL A 187 -4.52 5.07 -47.41
CA VAL A 187 -3.39 4.43 -46.73
C VAL A 187 -2.75 3.37 -47.62
N ARG A 188 -1.48 3.07 -47.38
CA ARG A 188 -0.79 1.90 -47.95
C ARG A 188 -0.18 1.06 -46.84
N TYR A 189 0.07 -0.22 -47.13
CA TYR A 189 0.63 -1.17 -46.15
C TYR A 189 2.13 -1.37 -46.38
N GLU A 190 2.91 -1.26 -45.32
CA GLU A 190 4.35 -1.46 -45.34
C GLU A 190 4.78 -2.53 -44.33
N TRP A 191 5.59 -3.48 -44.80
CA TRP A 191 6.25 -4.46 -43.95
C TRP A 191 7.63 -3.96 -43.56
N LEU A 192 7.87 -3.80 -42.25
CA LEU A 192 9.17 -3.37 -41.74
C LEU A 192 9.82 -4.49 -40.94
N GLN A 193 11.01 -4.91 -41.39
CA GLN A 193 11.80 -5.94 -40.73
C GLN A 193 12.55 -5.34 -39.53
N LYS A 194 12.41 -5.97 -38.36
CA LYS A 194 13.33 -5.81 -37.23
C LYS A 194 14.00 -7.16 -36.96
N ALA A 195 15.23 -7.15 -36.46
CA ALA A 195 16.12 -8.32 -36.30
C ALA A 195 15.43 -9.72 -36.27
N SER A 196 14.53 -9.96 -35.31
CA SER A 196 13.87 -11.25 -35.10
C SER A 196 12.35 -11.28 -35.40
N ARG A 197 11.78 -10.20 -35.94
CA ARG A 197 10.35 -10.09 -36.28
C ARG A 197 10.09 -8.97 -37.27
N GLY A 198 9.21 -9.18 -38.22
CA GLY A 198 8.65 -8.07 -38.99
C GLY A 198 7.30 -7.62 -38.43
N GLN A 199 6.93 -6.38 -38.74
CA GLN A 199 5.66 -5.79 -38.33
C GLN A 199 5.04 -5.11 -39.54
N CYS A 200 3.73 -5.30 -39.70
CA CYS A 200 2.94 -4.61 -40.71
C CYS A 200 2.42 -3.27 -40.16
N TYR A 201 2.53 -2.24 -40.98
CA TYR A 201 2.01 -0.91 -40.70
C TYR A 201 1.08 -0.45 -41.82
N GLU A 202 -0.01 0.21 -41.47
CA GLU A 202 -0.69 1.13 -42.39
C GLU A 202 -0.07 2.52 -42.24
N VAL A 203 0.26 3.14 -43.36
CA VAL A 203 0.86 4.48 -43.43
C VAL A 203 0.10 5.36 -44.39
N ASP A 204 0.19 6.68 -44.22
CA ASP A 204 -0.35 7.63 -45.19
C ASP A 204 0.24 7.35 -46.59
N ALA A 205 -0.63 7.28 -47.61
CA ALA A 205 -0.21 6.93 -48.96
C ALA A 205 0.75 7.95 -49.59
N GLN A 206 0.62 9.23 -49.24
CA GLN A 206 1.41 10.34 -49.80
C GLN A 206 2.55 10.76 -48.87
N LEU A 207 2.26 10.94 -47.58
CA LEU A 207 3.19 11.48 -46.59
C LEU A 207 3.95 10.39 -45.80
N GLY A 208 3.59 9.12 -46.00
CA GLY A 208 4.15 8.00 -45.23
C GLY A 208 3.93 8.18 -43.73
N ALA A 209 4.91 7.75 -42.93
CA ALA A 209 4.82 7.82 -41.47
C ALA A 209 4.65 9.26 -40.93
N LYS A 210 5.12 10.28 -41.66
CA LYS A 210 4.97 11.69 -41.27
C LYS A 210 3.50 12.14 -41.30
N GLY A 211 2.68 11.58 -42.19
CA GLY A 211 1.23 11.85 -42.21
C GLY A 211 0.46 10.94 -41.27
N TYR A 212 0.80 9.65 -41.23
CA TYR A 212 0.15 8.66 -40.37
C TYR A 212 0.95 7.35 -40.34
N ILE A 213 1.02 6.71 -39.16
CA ILE A 213 1.53 5.33 -39.04
C ILE A 213 0.83 4.58 -37.89
N ALA A 214 0.25 3.44 -38.20
CA ALA A 214 -0.35 2.54 -37.22
C ALA A 214 0.00 1.09 -37.52
N SER A 215 0.24 0.29 -36.47
CA SER A 215 0.48 -1.14 -36.67
C SER A 215 -0.83 -1.89 -36.86
N VAL A 216 -0.81 -2.83 -37.81
CA VAL A 216 -1.98 -3.64 -38.20
C VAL A 216 -1.62 -5.13 -38.19
N SER A 217 -2.62 -5.99 -38.44
CA SER A 217 -2.38 -7.43 -38.58
C SER A 217 -1.35 -7.71 -39.68
N LYS A 218 -0.49 -8.71 -39.46
CA LYS A 218 0.49 -9.20 -40.44
C LYS A 218 -0.16 -9.58 -41.77
N ASP A 219 -1.40 -10.07 -41.73
CA ASP A 219 -2.12 -10.48 -42.93
C ASP A 219 -2.42 -9.29 -43.86
N SER A 220 -2.54 -8.06 -43.32
CA SER A 220 -2.73 -6.85 -44.17
C SER A 220 -1.57 -6.62 -45.12
N CYS A 221 -0.36 -7.06 -44.76
CA CYS A 221 0.83 -7.03 -45.62
C CYS A 221 1.06 -8.35 -46.36
N LEU A 222 0.63 -9.49 -45.81
CA LEU A 222 1.09 -10.83 -46.21
C LEU A 222 -0.03 -11.80 -46.65
N ASN A 223 -1.27 -11.33 -46.90
CA ASN A 223 -2.46 -12.18 -47.14
C ASN A 223 -2.32 -13.20 -48.30
N LYS A 224 -1.39 -12.98 -49.24
CA LYS A 224 -1.22 -13.84 -50.44
C LYS A 224 0.13 -14.53 -50.51
N VAL A 225 0.88 -14.54 -49.41
CA VAL A 225 2.26 -15.00 -49.38
C VAL A 225 2.32 -16.41 -48.79
N LYS A 226 2.91 -17.36 -49.53
CA LYS A 226 3.19 -18.71 -49.04
C LYS A 226 4.19 -18.63 -47.87
N ARG A 227 3.95 -19.41 -46.81
CA ARG A 227 4.74 -19.37 -45.57
C ARG A 227 5.46 -20.69 -45.35
N GLU A 228 6.69 -20.61 -44.86
CA GLU A 228 7.54 -21.76 -44.51
C GLU A 228 8.16 -21.56 -43.12
N TYR A 229 8.70 -22.63 -42.54
CA TYR A 229 9.35 -22.61 -41.24
C TYR A 229 10.82 -22.97 -41.38
N ILE A 230 11.71 -22.12 -40.87
CA ILE A 230 13.15 -22.35 -40.89
C ILE A 230 13.71 -22.35 -39.47
N PHE A 231 14.61 -23.28 -39.21
CA PHE A 231 15.38 -23.33 -37.96
C PHE A 231 16.69 -22.55 -38.16
N SER A 232 17.04 -21.72 -37.18
CA SER A 232 18.34 -21.04 -37.12
C SER A 232 19.00 -21.33 -35.79
N LEU A 233 20.25 -21.81 -35.83
CA LEU A 233 21.09 -21.90 -34.63
C LEU A 233 21.29 -20.52 -34.01
N ARG A 234 21.40 -20.51 -32.68
CA ARG A 234 21.85 -19.35 -31.91
C ARG A 234 23.37 -19.30 -31.93
N GLU A 235 23.90 -18.16 -31.47
CA GLU A 235 25.34 -17.93 -31.30
C GLU A 235 26.01 -18.96 -30.38
N ASP A 236 25.26 -19.61 -29.47
CA ASP A 236 25.79 -20.68 -28.61
C ASP A 236 26.11 -21.98 -29.37
N GLY A 237 25.66 -22.13 -30.61
CA GLY A 237 25.89 -23.31 -31.45
C GLY A 237 25.22 -24.59 -30.94
N VAL A 238 24.33 -24.49 -29.96
CA VAL A 238 23.73 -25.63 -29.24
C VAL A 238 22.22 -25.63 -29.38
N LEU A 239 21.59 -24.47 -29.22
CA LEU A 239 20.15 -24.32 -29.37
C LEU A 239 19.86 -23.47 -30.60
N GLY A 240 18.67 -23.63 -31.15
CA GLY A 240 18.18 -22.74 -32.19
C GLY A 240 16.76 -22.27 -31.94
N ASP A 241 16.31 -21.42 -32.84
CA ASP A 241 14.97 -20.87 -32.86
C ASP A 241 14.31 -21.17 -34.19
N CYS A 242 13.00 -21.43 -34.14
CA CYS A 242 12.18 -21.63 -35.32
C CYS A 242 11.53 -20.31 -35.73
N TYR A 243 11.60 -19.98 -37.02
CA TYR A 243 11.03 -18.76 -37.58
C TYR A 243 10.03 -19.09 -38.69
N GLU A 244 8.88 -18.43 -38.65
CA GLU A 244 7.94 -18.35 -39.77
C GLU A 244 8.51 -17.32 -40.77
N VAL A 245 8.67 -17.72 -42.03
CA VAL A 245 9.23 -16.89 -43.10
C VAL A 245 8.33 -16.87 -44.33
N VAL A 246 8.54 -15.89 -45.19
CA VAL A 246 7.99 -15.88 -46.55
C VAL A 246 8.73 -16.93 -47.39
N ALA A 247 7.99 -17.86 -48.00
CA ALA A 247 8.54 -18.89 -48.85
C ALA A 247 9.15 -18.30 -50.14
N GLY A 248 10.32 -18.80 -50.54
CA GLY A 248 10.94 -18.47 -51.83
C GLY A 248 11.54 -17.07 -51.95
N VAL A 249 11.81 -16.38 -50.84
CA VAL A 249 12.48 -15.07 -50.82
C VAL A 249 13.87 -15.21 -50.21
N GLU A 250 14.90 -14.72 -50.91
CA GLU A 250 16.28 -14.66 -50.43
C GLU A 250 16.79 -13.20 -50.37
N PRO A 251 17.33 -12.73 -49.22
CA PRO A 251 17.41 -13.43 -47.93
C PRO A 251 16.02 -13.63 -47.30
N ALA A 252 15.88 -14.69 -46.49
CA ALA A 252 14.60 -15.07 -45.89
C ALA A 252 13.96 -13.93 -45.08
N GLN A 253 12.74 -13.55 -45.46
CA GLN A 253 11.99 -12.49 -44.78
C GLN A 253 11.26 -13.07 -43.55
N ILE A 254 11.77 -12.76 -42.35
CA ILE A 254 11.25 -13.29 -41.07
C ILE A 254 9.93 -12.61 -40.70
N ILE A 255 8.87 -13.41 -40.67
CA ILE A 255 7.55 -13.00 -40.19
C ILE A 255 7.56 -12.93 -38.66
N SER A 256 7.83 -14.06 -38.00
CA SER A 256 7.84 -14.14 -36.54
C SER A 256 8.61 -15.36 -36.04
N LYS A 257 9.01 -15.33 -34.76
CA LYS A 257 9.48 -16.51 -34.04
C LYS A 257 8.29 -17.44 -33.77
N SER A 258 8.44 -18.71 -34.13
CA SER A 258 7.41 -19.74 -34.02
C SER A 258 7.73 -20.76 -32.92
N ASN A 259 6.77 -21.65 -32.65
CA ASN A 259 7.03 -22.81 -31.80
C ASN A 259 8.08 -23.71 -32.48
N ILE A 260 9.09 -24.13 -31.72
CA ILE A 260 10.18 -24.99 -32.19
C ILE A 260 9.67 -26.25 -32.89
N ASP A 261 8.53 -26.81 -32.47
CA ASP A 261 7.93 -28.02 -33.05
C ASP A 261 7.46 -27.83 -34.50
N ARG A 262 7.27 -26.59 -34.97
CA ARG A 262 6.95 -26.31 -36.39
C ARG A 262 8.13 -26.51 -37.32
N CYS A 263 9.35 -26.51 -36.78
CA CYS A 263 10.59 -26.80 -37.51
C CYS A 263 11.09 -28.23 -37.26
N ARG A 264 10.27 -29.09 -36.62
CA ARG A 264 10.65 -30.47 -36.29
C ARG A 264 10.81 -31.30 -37.55
N LEU A 265 11.87 -32.11 -37.60
CA LEU A 265 12.14 -33.08 -38.67
C LEU A 265 11.71 -34.49 -38.23
N ASP A 266 11.60 -35.42 -39.18
CA ASP A 266 11.11 -36.79 -38.90
C ASP A 266 12.18 -37.69 -38.25
N ASP A 267 13.46 -37.54 -38.62
CA ASP A 267 14.56 -38.37 -38.10
C ASP A 267 15.35 -37.65 -36.99
N LEU A 268 14.94 -37.92 -35.74
CA LEU A 268 15.49 -37.29 -34.55
C LEU A 268 16.12 -38.31 -33.60
N ILE A 269 17.18 -37.89 -32.92
CA ILE A 269 17.85 -38.65 -31.87
C ILE A 269 17.95 -37.80 -30.59
N THR A 270 17.93 -38.45 -29.43
CA THR A 270 18.28 -37.78 -28.16
C THR A 270 19.77 -37.88 -27.90
N ILE A 271 20.40 -36.76 -27.58
CA ILE A 271 21.80 -36.67 -27.16
C ILE A 271 21.93 -35.80 -25.91
N PHE A 272 22.95 -36.08 -25.10
CA PHE A 272 23.39 -35.14 -24.06
C PHE A 272 24.57 -34.33 -24.58
N ARG A 273 24.48 -33.00 -24.46
CA ARG A 273 25.57 -32.10 -24.83
C ARG A 273 26.05 -31.35 -23.60
N LYS A 274 27.27 -31.69 -23.15
CA LYS A 274 27.93 -31.00 -22.04
C LYS A 274 28.27 -29.57 -22.47
N ILE A 275 27.83 -28.61 -21.67
CA ILE A 275 28.05 -27.17 -21.92
C ILE A 275 29.19 -26.66 -21.03
N ARG A 276 29.27 -27.18 -19.80
CA ARG A 276 30.31 -26.91 -18.82
C ARG A 276 30.60 -28.17 -18.00
N VAL A 277 31.65 -28.11 -17.19
CA VAL A 277 32.02 -29.19 -16.27
C VAL A 277 30.91 -29.59 -15.28
N ASP A 278 29.97 -28.68 -14.96
CA ASP A 278 28.86 -28.91 -14.02
C ASP A 278 27.46 -28.97 -14.66
N MET A 279 27.37 -28.86 -15.99
CA MET A 279 26.09 -28.68 -16.69
C MET A 279 26.13 -29.18 -18.13
N GLY A 280 25.05 -29.84 -18.53
CA GLY A 280 24.75 -30.08 -19.94
C GLY A 280 23.27 -29.99 -20.25
N TYR A 281 22.94 -30.06 -21.54
CA TYR A 281 21.58 -30.12 -22.03
C TYR A 281 21.27 -31.50 -22.58
N CYS A 282 20.08 -32.01 -22.26
CA CYS A 282 19.49 -33.11 -23.01
C CYS A 282 18.75 -32.52 -24.20
N LEU A 283 19.12 -32.95 -25.40
CA LEU A 283 18.62 -32.40 -26.66
C LEU A 283 17.98 -33.50 -27.50
N GLU A 284 16.86 -33.17 -28.13
CA GLU A 284 16.36 -33.86 -29.31
C GLU A 284 16.92 -33.12 -30.53
N VAL A 285 17.69 -33.82 -31.37
CA VAL A 285 18.39 -33.24 -32.51
C VAL A 285 18.14 -34.04 -33.77
N ASP A 286 18.28 -33.40 -34.94
CA ASP A 286 18.27 -34.11 -36.21
C ASP A 286 19.45 -35.09 -36.30
N ARG A 287 19.18 -36.33 -36.73
CA ARG A 287 20.20 -37.38 -36.79
C ARG A 287 21.32 -37.04 -37.78
N LEU A 288 20.96 -36.47 -38.93
CA LEU A 288 21.87 -36.26 -40.05
C LEU A 288 23.00 -35.28 -39.72
N THR A 289 22.69 -34.17 -39.04
CA THR A 289 23.66 -33.11 -38.73
C THR A 289 23.97 -32.98 -37.23
N GLY A 290 23.36 -33.81 -36.40
CA GLY A 290 23.59 -33.80 -34.95
C GLY A 290 23.11 -32.51 -34.27
N GLY A 291 22.16 -31.79 -34.87
CA GLY A 291 21.54 -30.60 -34.28
C GLY A 291 21.75 -29.30 -35.03
N GLN A 292 22.38 -29.32 -36.22
CA GLN A 292 22.55 -28.10 -36.99
C GLN A 292 21.26 -27.68 -37.70
N ARG A 293 20.44 -28.64 -38.13
CA ARG A 293 19.17 -28.38 -38.82
C ARG A 293 17.98 -28.34 -37.85
N PHE A 294 18.08 -29.01 -36.71
CA PHE A 294 17.09 -28.92 -35.65
C PHE A 294 17.69 -29.33 -34.30
N ALA A 295 17.55 -28.50 -33.28
CA ALA A 295 17.89 -28.84 -31.91
C ALA A 295 16.86 -28.28 -30.92
N LYS A 296 16.29 -29.16 -30.10
CA LYS A 296 15.32 -28.83 -29.06
C LYS A 296 15.78 -29.35 -27.71
N LYS A 297 15.80 -28.49 -26.70
CA LYS A 297 16.05 -28.91 -25.32
C LYS A 297 14.86 -29.71 -24.77
N ILE A 298 15.13 -30.87 -24.21
CA ILE A 298 14.15 -31.75 -23.56
C ILE A 298 14.55 -32.02 -22.10
N ALA A 299 13.69 -32.73 -21.36
CA ALA A 299 13.95 -33.07 -19.97
C ALA A 299 15.21 -33.94 -19.82
N LEU A 300 16.05 -33.64 -18.81
CA LEU A 300 17.27 -34.40 -18.52
C LEU A 300 17.00 -35.89 -18.28
N ASP A 301 15.82 -36.25 -17.76
CA ASP A 301 15.43 -37.64 -17.54
C ASP A 301 15.39 -38.48 -18.82
N ASN A 302 15.16 -37.86 -19.98
CA ASN A 302 15.19 -38.57 -21.26
C ASN A 302 16.61 -39.04 -21.63
N CYS A 303 17.63 -38.26 -21.24
CA CYS A 303 19.03 -38.66 -21.39
C CYS A 303 19.42 -39.66 -20.30
N HIS A 304 18.97 -39.44 -19.05
CA HIS A 304 19.22 -40.37 -17.94
C HIS A 304 18.74 -41.80 -18.24
N LYS A 305 17.54 -41.95 -18.82
CA LYS A 305 16.97 -43.26 -19.22
C LYS A 305 17.77 -43.99 -20.31
N ARG A 306 18.59 -43.27 -21.08
CA ARG A 306 19.39 -43.82 -22.18
C ARG A 306 20.85 -44.08 -21.79
N LEU A 307 21.22 -43.85 -20.53
CA LEU A 307 22.56 -44.12 -20.05
C LEU A 307 22.87 -45.61 -20.06
N ASP A 308 24.01 -45.95 -20.64
CA ASP A 308 24.59 -47.29 -20.61
C ASP A 308 25.51 -47.43 -19.37
N GLY A 309 24.89 -47.45 -18.18
CA GLY A 309 25.61 -47.65 -16.92
C GLY A 309 25.00 -46.93 -15.71
N PRO A 310 25.53 -47.18 -14.50
CA PRO A 310 25.05 -46.58 -13.27
C PRO A 310 25.46 -45.10 -13.14
N THR A 311 24.69 -44.34 -12.35
CA THR A 311 25.06 -42.99 -11.90
C THR A 311 25.74 -43.02 -10.53
N ALA A 312 26.47 -41.95 -10.19
CA ALA A 312 27.06 -41.73 -8.89
C ALA A 312 26.75 -40.32 -8.38
N ILE A 313 26.62 -40.17 -7.06
CA ILE A 313 26.49 -38.87 -6.40
C ILE A 313 27.87 -38.37 -5.99
N VAL A 314 28.27 -37.22 -6.51
CA VAL A 314 29.60 -36.63 -6.30
C VAL A 314 29.50 -35.18 -5.83
N TRP A 315 30.45 -34.78 -4.97
CA TRP A 315 30.65 -33.38 -4.61
C TRP A 315 31.65 -32.77 -5.61
N LEU A 316 31.24 -31.71 -6.31
CA LEU A 316 32.11 -30.96 -7.20
C LEU A 316 32.40 -29.59 -6.58
N GLU A 317 33.69 -29.30 -6.42
CA GLU A 317 34.21 -28.04 -5.90
C GLU A 317 35.39 -27.56 -6.77
N GLN A 318 35.19 -26.45 -7.49
CA GLN A 318 36.20 -25.80 -8.32
C GLN A 318 36.10 -24.29 -8.12
N GLU A 319 37.03 -23.73 -7.36
CA GLU A 319 37.04 -22.32 -6.95
C GLU A 319 37.16 -21.37 -8.16
N GLN A 320 38.03 -21.70 -9.12
CA GLN A 320 38.27 -20.89 -10.32
C GLN A 320 37.03 -20.74 -11.22
N LEU A 321 36.08 -21.68 -11.14
CA LEU A 321 34.85 -21.68 -11.94
C LEU A 321 33.59 -21.38 -11.11
N SER A 322 33.75 -21.06 -9.81
CA SER A 322 32.64 -20.83 -8.87
C SER A 322 31.65 -22.01 -8.77
N ILE A 323 32.15 -23.24 -8.90
CA ILE A 323 31.32 -24.46 -8.87
C ILE A 323 31.44 -25.08 -7.48
N LYS A 324 30.31 -25.15 -6.75
CA LYS A 324 30.20 -25.88 -5.48
C LYS A 324 28.83 -26.55 -5.38
N GLY A 325 28.79 -27.86 -5.20
CA GLY A 325 27.52 -28.57 -5.07
C GLY A 325 27.60 -30.10 -5.16
N CYS A 326 26.43 -30.71 -4.94
CA CYS A 326 26.21 -32.15 -5.04
C CYS A 326 25.58 -32.45 -6.41
N PHE A 327 26.14 -33.40 -7.15
CA PHE A 327 25.73 -33.73 -8.52
C PHE A 327 25.56 -35.23 -8.69
N GLU A 328 24.60 -35.61 -9.52
CA GLU A 328 24.47 -36.94 -10.08
C GLU A 328 25.18 -36.95 -11.43
N VAL A 329 26.13 -37.86 -11.62
CA VAL A 329 26.92 -38.01 -12.84
C VAL A 329 26.88 -39.44 -13.35
N ASP A 330 26.96 -39.63 -14.67
CA ASP A 330 27.19 -40.98 -15.20
C ASP A 330 28.58 -41.49 -14.79
N LYS A 331 28.66 -42.74 -14.33
CA LYS A 331 29.91 -43.30 -13.80
C LYS A 331 30.93 -43.60 -14.91
N LYS A 332 30.46 -43.96 -16.11
CA LYS A 332 31.30 -44.45 -17.22
C LYS A 332 32.20 -43.35 -17.80
N SER A 333 31.65 -42.15 -17.96
CA SER A 333 32.35 -40.99 -18.51
C SER A 333 32.55 -39.86 -17.50
N SER A 334 32.23 -40.10 -16.23
CA SER A 334 32.35 -39.11 -15.15
C SER A 334 31.65 -37.78 -15.47
N GLY A 335 30.47 -37.86 -16.08
CA GLY A 335 29.61 -36.71 -16.35
C GLY A 335 29.71 -36.10 -17.74
N ASP A 336 30.36 -36.76 -18.70
CA ASP A 336 30.34 -36.32 -20.11
C ASP A 336 29.06 -36.72 -20.84
N GLN A 337 28.43 -37.83 -20.43
CA GLN A 337 27.18 -38.33 -21.00
C GLN A 337 25.96 -37.93 -20.18
N PHE A 338 26.13 -37.59 -18.90
CA PHE A 338 25.06 -37.02 -18.08
C PHE A 338 25.58 -36.37 -16.80
N ILE A 339 25.13 -35.15 -16.53
CA ILE A 339 25.33 -34.49 -15.23
C ILE A 339 24.09 -33.68 -14.84
N ARG A 340 23.67 -33.80 -13.58
CA ARG A 340 22.56 -33.01 -13.01
C ARG A 340 22.84 -32.64 -11.55
N ARG A 341 22.52 -31.41 -11.17
CA ARG A 341 22.60 -30.98 -9.77
C ARG A 341 21.51 -31.64 -8.93
N VAL A 342 21.88 -32.16 -7.76
CA VAL A 342 20.95 -32.76 -6.78
C VAL A 342 20.98 -32.00 -5.45
N ASN A 343 20.02 -32.28 -4.58
CA ASN A 343 19.94 -31.62 -3.27
C ASN A 343 21.17 -31.99 -2.42
N LYS A 344 21.76 -30.99 -1.74
CA LYS A 344 22.92 -31.14 -0.87
C LYS A 344 22.75 -32.23 0.21
N LYS A 345 21.52 -32.51 0.65
CA LYS A 345 21.20 -33.60 1.60
C LYS A 345 21.61 -34.99 1.12
N TYR A 346 21.66 -35.22 -0.20
CA TYR A 346 22.11 -36.51 -0.74
C TYR A 346 23.62 -36.69 -0.61
N CYS A 347 24.35 -35.60 -0.32
CA CYS A 347 25.74 -35.61 0.08
C CYS A 347 25.95 -35.49 1.62
N LEU A 348 24.90 -35.33 2.45
CA LEU A 348 24.99 -35.05 3.91
C LEU A 348 23.88 -35.81 4.69
N GLY A 349 24.22 -36.81 5.50
CA GLY A 349 23.27 -37.61 6.31
C GLY A 349 22.39 -36.80 7.31
N LYS A 350 21.27 -37.37 7.78
CA LYS A 350 20.19 -36.71 8.59
C LYS A 350 20.43 -36.77 10.12
N GLU A 351 20.26 -35.66 10.87
CA GLU A 351 20.16 -35.67 12.35
C GLU A 351 19.05 -34.75 12.93
N ARG A 352 18.58 -35.05 14.16
CA ARG A 352 17.40 -34.51 14.90
C ARG A 352 17.68 -33.16 15.59
N ASN A 353 16.66 -32.30 15.71
CA ASN A 353 16.77 -30.92 16.20
C ASN A 353 16.32 -30.74 17.68
N ILE A 354 17.01 -29.90 18.46
CA ILE A 354 16.69 -29.52 19.87
C ILE A 354 16.32 -28.03 19.93
N PHE A 355 15.34 -27.58 20.75
CA PHE A 355 14.95 -26.15 20.86
C PHE A 355 15.28 -25.52 22.22
N LYS A 356 15.81 -24.28 22.23
CA LYS A 356 16.23 -23.55 23.44
C LYS A 356 15.82 -22.08 23.40
N TRP A 357 15.35 -21.52 24.53
CA TRP A 357 14.99 -20.10 24.68
C TRP A 357 16.22 -19.25 25.04
N PHE A 358 16.36 -18.11 24.36
CA PHE A 358 17.39 -17.11 24.62
C PHE A 358 16.71 -15.76 24.93
N PRO A 359 16.63 -15.34 26.20
CA PRO A 359 16.02 -14.08 26.58
C PRO A 359 16.90 -12.88 26.16
N SER A 360 16.29 -11.70 26.04
CA SER A 360 17.02 -10.42 26.04
C SER A 360 17.47 -10.04 27.45
N ASP A 361 18.37 -9.06 27.55
CA ASP A 361 18.93 -8.59 28.83
C ASP A 361 17.87 -8.10 29.82
N ASP A 362 16.80 -7.46 29.32
CA ASP A 362 15.66 -7.01 30.12
C ASP A 362 14.64 -8.14 30.44
N GLY A 363 14.81 -9.31 29.81
CA GLY A 363 13.89 -10.45 29.88
C GLY A 363 12.52 -10.21 29.25
N MET A 364 12.28 -9.08 28.59
CA MET A 364 10.98 -8.73 27.99
C MET A 364 10.81 -9.30 26.57
N LYS A 365 11.91 -9.72 25.94
CA LYS A 365 11.95 -10.37 24.64
C LYS A 365 12.81 -11.62 24.71
N GLY A 366 12.80 -12.38 23.62
CA GLY A 366 13.70 -13.51 23.44
C GLY A 366 13.42 -14.26 22.16
N ARG A 367 14.32 -15.18 21.82
CA ARG A 367 14.26 -16.00 20.61
C ARG A 367 14.25 -17.47 21.01
N CYS A 368 13.36 -18.24 20.37
CA CYS A 368 13.44 -19.69 20.41
C CYS A 368 14.38 -20.12 19.29
N MET A 369 15.43 -20.87 19.64
CA MET A 369 16.45 -21.29 18.69
C MET A 369 16.49 -22.81 18.61
N GLU A 370 16.53 -23.32 17.40
CA GLU A 370 16.82 -24.70 17.07
C GLU A 370 18.34 -24.92 17.06
N ALA A 371 18.84 -25.75 17.97
CA ALA A 371 20.19 -26.27 17.93
C ALA A 371 20.29 -27.37 16.87
N ARG A 372 21.19 -27.15 15.92
CA ARG A 372 21.66 -28.16 14.97
C ARG A 372 23.13 -28.40 15.27
N VAL A 373 23.47 -29.64 15.53
CA VAL A 373 24.86 -30.05 15.75
C VAL A 373 25.51 -30.16 14.37
N ASP A 374 26.66 -29.52 14.17
CA ASP A 374 27.43 -29.69 12.94
C ASP A 374 28.39 -30.88 13.03
N ALA A 375 29.09 -31.16 11.92
CA ALA A 375 29.94 -32.34 11.77
C ALA A 375 31.09 -32.43 12.80
N THR A 376 31.37 -31.36 13.56
CA THR A 376 32.41 -31.33 14.60
C THR A 376 31.85 -31.39 16.02
N GLY A 377 30.55 -31.61 16.20
CA GLY A 377 29.89 -31.60 17.51
C GLY A 377 29.53 -30.19 18.03
N ALA A 378 29.76 -29.14 17.23
CA ALA A 378 29.45 -27.77 17.64
C ALA A 378 27.96 -27.47 17.37
N SER A 379 27.28 -26.91 18.38
CA SER A 379 25.87 -26.51 18.24
C SER A 379 25.76 -25.17 17.52
N LYS A 380 25.13 -25.17 16.34
CA LYS A 380 24.69 -23.96 15.63
C LYS A 380 23.21 -23.72 15.88
N TYR A 381 22.87 -22.48 16.23
CA TYR A 381 21.52 -22.10 16.61
C TYR A 381 20.81 -21.34 15.48
N TYR A 382 19.60 -21.78 15.13
CA TYR A 382 18.76 -21.17 14.10
C TYR A 382 17.45 -20.68 14.71
N SER A 383 16.96 -19.51 14.32
CA SER A 383 15.68 -19.00 14.81
C SER A 383 14.53 -19.95 14.43
N SER A 384 13.65 -20.25 15.39
CA SER A 384 12.50 -21.14 15.23
C SER A 384 11.22 -20.53 15.82
N ASN A 385 10.10 -21.24 15.73
CA ASN A 385 8.82 -20.82 16.27
C ASN A 385 8.86 -20.77 17.80
N ARG A 386 8.43 -19.63 18.38
CA ARG A 386 8.42 -19.34 19.82
C ARG A 386 7.69 -20.39 20.65
N THR A 387 6.63 -20.99 20.12
CA THR A 387 5.82 -21.98 20.84
C THR A 387 6.57 -23.26 21.15
N LEU A 388 7.58 -23.61 20.34
CA LEU A 388 8.42 -24.80 20.55
C LEU A 388 9.33 -24.69 21.77
N CYS A 389 9.51 -23.48 22.31
CA CYS A 389 10.24 -23.21 23.55
C CYS A 389 9.31 -22.89 24.74
N ARG A 390 7.99 -23.09 24.63
CA ARG A 390 7.05 -22.87 25.75
C ARG A 390 7.26 -23.94 26.83
N PRO A 391 7.54 -23.56 28.10
CA PRO A 391 7.79 -24.51 29.18
C PRO A 391 6.49 -25.17 29.65
N MET A 392 6.60 -26.34 30.28
CA MET A 392 5.44 -27.07 30.81
C MET A 392 4.74 -26.36 31.98
N ARG A 393 5.48 -25.58 32.79
CA ARG A 393 4.95 -24.85 33.94
C ARG A 393 5.09 -23.35 33.76
N THR A 394 3.97 -22.65 33.69
CA THR A 394 3.90 -21.20 33.52
C THR A 394 3.09 -20.53 34.63
N LYS A 395 3.23 -19.21 34.77
CA LYS A 395 2.40 -18.35 35.61
C LYS A 395 2.09 -17.04 34.88
N ILE A 396 0.99 -16.38 35.24
CA ILE A 396 0.59 -15.09 34.65
C ILE A 396 1.09 -13.94 35.53
N ILE A 397 1.67 -12.91 34.91
CA ILE A 397 2.08 -11.68 35.56
C ILE A 397 1.65 -10.45 34.75
N PHE A 398 1.43 -9.33 35.43
CA PHE A 398 1.15 -8.03 34.81
C PHE A 398 2.40 -7.15 34.87
N ILE A 399 2.79 -6.55 33.74
CA ILE A 399 3.96 -5.66 33.67
C ILE A 399 3.56 -4.36 32.98
N ASN A 400 3.82 -3.23 33.66
CA ASN A 400 3.70 -1.89 33.10
C ASN A 400 4.98 -1.50 32.35
N SER A 401 4.86 -1.16 31.06
CA SER A 401 5.96 -0.57 30.29
C SER A 401 6.03 0.95 30.46
N ALA A 402 4.92 1.58 30.82
CA ALA A 402 4.79 2.99 31.19
C ALA A 402 3.57 3.15 32.15
N PRO A 403 3.35 4.33 32.76
CA PRO A 403 2.16 4.58 33.56
C PRO A 403 0.87 4.28 32.79
N LEU A 404 0.07 3.34 33.30
CA LEU A 404 -1.16 2.85 32.67
C LEU A 404 -0.95 2.31 31.24
N ASP A 405 0.18 1.63 31.02
CA ASP A 405 0.52 0.92 29.79
C ASP A 405 0.99 -0.50 30.11
N GLY A 406 0.11 -1.25 30.77
CA GLY A 406 0.43 -2.60 31.21
C GLY A 406 -0.15 -3.69 30.32
N LYS A 407 0.53 -4.84 30.31
CA LYS A 407 0.13 -6.03 29.56
C LYS A 407 0.25 -7.28 30.42
N CYS A 408 -0.57 -8.27 30.08
CA CYS A 408 -0.50 -9.60 30.67
C CYS A 408 0.50 -10.49 29.95
N TYR A 409 1.33 -11.17 30.73
CA TYR A 409 2.32 -12.10 30.22
C TYR A 409 2.22 -13.45 30.91
N GLU A 410 2.28 -14.51 30.12
CA GLU A 410 2.63 -15.85 30.57
C GLU A 410 4.15 -15.97 30.64
N VAL A 411 4.67 -16.36 31.81
CA VAL A 411 6.11 -16.53 32.02
C VAL A 411 6.42 -17.89 32.63
N HIS A 412 7.69 -18.30 32.58
CA HIS A 412 8.12 -19.53 33.25
C HIS A 412 7.82 -19.46 34.76
N ALA A 413 7.26 -20.52 35.35
CA ALA A 413 6.77 -20.50 36.73
C ALA A 413 7.87 -20.12 37.75
N GLN A 414 9.06 -20.72 37.62
CA GLN A 414 10.21 -20.49 38.50
C GLN A 414 11.13 -19.34 38.00
N GLN A 415 11.69 -19.48 36.80
CA GLN A 415 12.64 -18.51 36.22
C GLN A 415 12.00 -17.18 35.75
N GLY A 416 10.68 -17.04 35.83
CA GLY A 416 9.97 -15.84 35.41
C GLY A 416 10.23 -15.50 33.94
N ARG A 417 10.33 -14.20 33.65
CA ARG A 417 10.49 -13.67 32.29
C ARG A 417 11.77 -14.15 31.56
N PHE A 418 12.80 -14.52 32.31
CA PHE A 418 14.07 -14.98 31.74
C PHE A 418 14.02 -16.43 31.25
N GLY A 419 13.16 -17.27 31.85
CA GLY A 419 12.98 -18.65 31.39
C GLY A 419 12.04 -18.78 30.19
N TYR A 420 11.05 -17.90 30.11
CA TYR A 420 10.10 -17.78 29.00
C TYR A 420 9.22 -16.56 29.25
N ILE A 421 8.80 -15.90 28.18
CA ILE A 421 7.74 -14.89 28.23
C ILE A 421 6.86 -15.03 27.00
N GLY A 422 5.57 -14.72 27.12
CA GLY A 422 4.62 -14.68 26.01
C GLY A 422 3.45 -13.77 26.39
N THR A 423 2.96 -12.96 25.46
CA THR A 423 1.81 -12.08 25.72
C THR A 423 0.52 -12.90 25.71
N VAL A 424 -0.35 -12.68 26.70
CA VAL A 424 -1.68 -13.32 26.80
C VAL A 424 -2.78 -12.26 26.84
N LYS A 425 -4.04 -12.70 26.86
CA LYS A 425 -5.19 -11.81 26.97
C LYS A 425 -5.21 -11.09 28.33
N ASP A 426 -5.67 -9.84 28.32
CA ASP A 426 -5.63 -8.96 29.51
C ASP A 426 -6.58 -9.41 30.63
N ASP A 427 -7.63 -10.16 30.30
CA ASP A 427 -8.61 -10.67 31.24
C ASP A 427 -8.01 -11.63 32.28
N LEU A 428 -6.91 -12.30 31.95
CA LEU A 428 -6.20 -13.22 32.85
C LEU A 428 -5.46 -12.52 34.00
N CYS A 429 -5.33 -11.18 33.99
CA CYS A 429 -4.73 -10.42 35.11
C CYS A 429 -5.74 -9.58 35.91
N ILE A 430 -7.05 -9.66 35.64
CA ILE A 430 -8.03 -8.81 36.31
C ILE A 430 -8.09 -9.12 37.82
N PRO A 431 -7.85 -8.13 38.71
CA PRO A 431 -7.97 -8.32 40.15
C PRO A 431 -9.42 -8.20 40.63
N ALA A 432 -9.72 -8.72 41.82
CA ALA A 432 -11.08 -8.74 42.38
C ALA A 432 -11.70 -7.35 42.67
N LYS A 433 -10.87 -6.31 42.91
CA LYS A 433 -11.31 -4.94 43.19
C LYS A 433 -10.73 -3.96 42.18
N THR A 434 -11.59 -3.34 41.38
CA THR A 434 -11.22 -2.39 40.32
C THR A 434 -12.03 -1.10 40.40
N ALA A 435 -11.50 -0.03 39.82
CA ALA A 435 -12.15 1.27 39.73
C ALA A 435 -11.84 1.95 38.39
N TYR A 436 -12.73 2.80 37.88
CA TYR A 436 -12.45 3.59 36.68
C TYR A 436 -11.69 4.88 37.03
N ARG A 437 -10.65 5.19 36.26
CA ARG A 437 -9.83 6.38 36.39
C ARG A 437 -9.63 7.04 35.03
N PHE A 438 -9.83 8.36 34.97
CA PHE A 438 -9.47 9.14 33.80
C PHE A 438 -8.01 9.56 33.93
N TYR A 439 -7.25 9.36 32.86
CA TYR A 439 -5.84 9.71 32.83
C TYR A 439 -5.47 10.39 31.51
N HIS A 440 -4.68 11.45 31.64
CA HIS A 440 -4.17 12.24 30.53
C HIS A 440 -2.66 12.01 30.44
N ARG A 441 -2.23 11.20 29.45
CA ARG A 441 -0.80 10.89 29.25
C ARG A 441 -0.04 12.18 28.90
N PRO A 442 1.19 12.39 29.41
CA PRO A 442 2.01 13.53 29.01
C PRO A 442 2.23 13.54 27.49
N GLY A 443 1.98 14.68 26.85
CA GLY A 443 2.14 14.85 25.40
C GLY A 443 0.93 14.43 24.55
N GLU A 444 -0.07 13.73 25.11
CA GLU A 444 -1.32 13.47 24.39
C GLU A 444 -2.25 14.70 24.43
N SER A 445 -3.07 14.88 23.39
CA SER A 445 -4.02 16.01 23.32
C SER A 445 -5.38 15.69 23.92
N ALA A 446 -5.59 14.46 24.41
CA ALA A 446 -6.82 14.00 25.05
C ALA A 446 -6.52 12.88 26.05
N GLY A 447 -7.37 12.79 27.07
CA GLY A 447 -7.29 11.71 28.05
C GLY A 447 -8.12 10.49 27.67
N LYS A 448 -7.83 9.39 28.38
CA LYS A 448 -8.52 8.10 28.23
C LYS A 448 -9.01 7.61 29.58
N CYS A 449 -10.08 6.83 29.56
CA CYS A 449 -10.59 6.14 30.72
C CYS A 449 -9.95 4.76 30.86
N TYR A 450 -9.52 4.41 32.06
CA TYR A 450 -8.91 3.13 32.38
C TYR A 450 -9.67 2.45 33.50
N LEU A 451 -9.85 1.13 33.41
CA LEU A 451 -10.18 0.28 34.55
C LEU A 451 -8.88 -0.11 35.24
N VAL A 452 -8.71 0.27 36.51
CA VAL A 452 -7.47 0.05 37.25
C VAL A 452 -7.72 -0.76 38.52
N ASP A 453 -6.70 -1.45 39.02
CA ASP A 453 -6.77 -2.05 40.35
C ASP A 453 -6.95 -0.97 41.42
N GLN A 454 -7.85 -1.21 42.37
CA GLN A 454 -8.18 -0.19 43.38
C GLN A 454 -7.03 0.03 44.38
N LYS A 455 -6.22 -1.00 44.65
CA LYS A 455 -5.20 -1.00 45.71
C LYS A 455 -4.00 -0.10 45.38
N SER A 456 -3.52 -0.19 44.14
CA SER A 456 -2.33 0.52 43.66
C SER A 456 -2.65 1.54 42.57
N ASN A 457 -3.94 1.72 42.27
CA ASN A 457 -4.44 2.72 41.34
C ASN A 457 -3.84 2.59 39.92
N GLY A 458 -3.58 1.36 39.47
CA GLY A 458 -3.11 1.08 38.11
C GLY A 458 -1.71 0.45 38.01
N LEU A 459 -0.98 0.30 39.12
CA LEU A 459 0.35 -0.32 39.09
C LEU A 459 0.29 -1.84 38.91
N LEU A 460 -0.74 -2.50 39.46
CA LEU A 460 -0.88 -3.95 39.41
C LEU A 460 -1.84 -4.43 38.32
N TYR A 461 -2.77 -3.58 37.89
CA TYR A 461 -3.61 -3.81 36.71
C TYR A 461 -4.14 -2.49 36.16
N ASN A 462 -4.10 -2.34 34.84
CA ASN A 462 -4.80 -1.28 34.13
C ASN A 462 -5.22 -1.75 32.74
N GLN A 463 -6.37 -1.28 32.30
CA GLN A 463 -6.89 -1.56 30.96
C GLN A 463 -7.67 -0.35 30.44
N GLU A 464 -7.37 0.09 29.22
CA GLU A 464 -8.13 1.15 28.55
C GLU A 464 -9.59 0.72 28.32
N THR A 465 -10.55 1.63 28.54
CA THR A 465 -11.99 1.38 28.38
C THR A 465 -12.72 2.58 27.78
N LYS A 466 -14.04 2.46 27.59
CA LYS A 466 -14.88 3.52 27.02
C LYS A 466 -14.94 4.75 27.95
N ASN A 467 -14.69 5.93 27.40
CA ASN A 467 -14.72 7.21 28.13
C ASN A 467 -16.04 7.53 28.83
N ARG A 468 -17.16 6.91 28.42
CA ARG A 468 -18.47 7.03 29.09
C ARG A 468 -18.44 6.57 30.56
N HIS A 469 -17.61 5.58 30.90
CA HIS A 469 -17.51 5.10 32.29
C HIS A 469 -16.94 6.17 33.21
N CYS A 470 -15.88 6.86 32.80
CA CYS A 470 -15.31 7.97 33.56
C CYS A 470 -16.24 9.20 33.58
N TYR A 471 -16.96 9.48 32.48
CA TYR A 471 -17.97 10.54 32.44
C TYR A 471 -19.09 10.33 33.47
N ASN A 472 -19.58 9.09 33.62
CA ASN A 472 -20.62 8.79 34.61
C ASN A 472 -20.12 9.02 36.05
N ILE A 473 -18.84 8.72 36.33
CA ILE A 473 -18.23 9.02 37.64
C ILE A 473 -18.18 10.52 37.87
N LEU A 474 -17.73 11.31 36.88
CA LEU A 474 -17.71 12.77 36.95
C LEU A 474 -19.12 13.32 37.27
N LYS A 475 -20.14 12.84 36.53
CA LYS A 475 -21.55 13.21 36.77
C LYS A 475 -21.99 12.90 38.20
N SER A 476 -21.67 11.71 38.71
CA SER A 476 -22.05 11.32 40.08
C SER A 476 -21.38 12.18 41.16
N LYS A 477 -20.13 12.63 40.93
CA LYS A 477 -19.41 13.53 41.85
C LYS A 477 -20.05 14.91 41.89
N HIS A 478 -20.44 15.44 40.72
CA HIS A 478 -21.14 16.72 40.62
C HIS A 478 -22.44 16.72 41.43
N GLN A 479 -23.29 15.71 41.20
CA GLN A 479 -24.56 15.56 41.91
C GLN A 479 -24.40 15.45 43.43
N LYS A 480 -23.33 14.80 43.92
CA LYS A 480 -23.04 14.75 45.35
C LYS A 480 -22.65 16.12 45.92
N ARG A 481 -21.84 16.90 45.19
CA ARG A 481 -21.45 18.26 45.61
C ARG A 481 -22.65 19.20 45.65
N GLU A 482 -23.53 19.15 44.65
CA GLU A 482 -24.75 19.96 44.63
C GLU A 482 -25.65 19.64 45.83
N ARG A 483 -25.82 18.35 46.18
CA ARG A 483 -26.57 17.96 47.38
C ARG A 483 -25.93 18.44 48.68
N GLN A 484 -24.60 18.39 48.78
CA GLN A 484 -23.88 18.88 49.96
C GLN A 484 -24.02 20.40 50.12
N GLN A 485 -23.93 21.14 49.01
CA GLN A 485 -24.13 22.60 49.00
C GLN A 485 -25.58 22.98 49.34
N ALA A 486 -26.56 22.25 48.82
CA ALA A 486 -27.97 22.46 49.16
C ALA A 486 -28.24 22.20 50.66
N ASN A 487 -27.66 21.14 51.22
CA ASN A 487 -27.80 20.85 52.66
C ASN A 487 -27.11 21.92 53.53
N GLN A 488 -25.93 22.41 53.14
CA GLN A 488 -25.25 23.50 53.84
C GLN A 488 -26.03 24.82 53.78
N ALA A 489 -26.71 25.12 52.66
CA ALA A 489 -27.57 26.29 52.56
C ALA A 489 -28.80 26.19 53.49
N LEU A 490 -29.41 25.01 53.60
CA LEU A 490 -30.53 24.75 54.52
C LEU A 490 -30.12 24.86 56.00
N GLU A 491 -28.89 24.48 56.37
CA GLU A 491 -28.37 24.65 57.73
C GLU A 491 -28.06 26.13 58.07
N TYR A 492 -27.70 26.95 57.09
CA TYR A 492 -27.44 28.38 57.27
C TYR A 492 -28.74 29.20 57.40
N ASP A 493 -29.80 28.82 56.70
CA ASP A 493 -31.14 29.40 56.86
C ASP A 493 -31.79 29.00 58.20
N ALA A 494 -31.51 27.81 58.74
CA ALA A 494 -32.04 27.39 60.04
C ALA A 494 -31.35 28.09 61.23
N SER A 495 -30.11 28.57 61.06
CA SER A 495 -29.32 29.23 62.12
C SER A 495 -29.46 30.76 62.13
N SER A 496 -30.10 31.36 61.12
CA SER A 496 -30.40 32.80 61.04
C SER A 496 -31.80 33.19 61.55
N VAL A 497 -32.57 32.21 62.07
CA VAL A 497 -33.97 32.39 62.57
C VAL A 497 -34.08 32.21 64.10
N ALA A 498 -32.98 32.07 64.84
CA ALA A 498 -33.01 32.07 66.29
C ALA A 498 -32.78 33.50 66.86
N PRO A 499 -33.76 34.10 67.57
CA PRO A 499 -33.60 35.39 68.24
C PRO A 499 -32.69 35.34 69.47
#